data_AF-A0A419VV12-F1
#
_entry.id   AF-A0A419VV12-F1
#
_cell.length_a   1.000
_cell.length_b   1.000
_cell.length_c   1.000
_cell.angle_alpha   90.00
_cell.angle_beta   90.00
_cell.angle_gamma   90.00
#
_symmetry.space_group_name_H-M   'P 1'
#
loop_
_entity.id
_entity.type
_entity.pdbx_description
1 polymer ?
#
loop_
_entity_poly.entity_id
_entity_poly.type
_entity_poly.pdbx_seq_one_letter_code
_entity_poly.pdbx_strand_id
1 'polypeptide(L)'
;MKKLHLLLLILAMTACLPHRQEKGIDFRIKNKLITTITDVRLSTSERLEVAEFDSIRAGEQLSGFLSMKANAGDGQYVLEFTRADGKMERLGAGYYTNGGPLDRLVTFKIKPDTTLVSFRTFFILK
;
A
#
# COMPACT_ATOMS: atom_id res chain seq x y z
N MET A 1 9.15 28.79 -38.47
CA MET A 1 8.12 27.73 -38.41
C MET A 1 8.72 26.33 -38.18
N LYS A 2 9.71 25.86 -38.97
CA LYS A 2 10.32 24.51 -38.82
C LYS A 2 10.90 24.18 -37.43
N LYS A 3 11.52 25.16 -36.77
CA LYS A 3 12.08 25.00 -35.41
C LYS A 3 11.01 24.87 -34.31
N LEU A 4 9.82 25.45 -34.53
CA LEU A 4 8.69 25.36 -33.59
C LEU A 4 8.04 23.97 -33.64
N HIS A 5 7.94 23.38 -34.84
CA HIS A 5 7.44 22.01 -35.01
C HIS A 5 8.37 20.97 -34.34
N LEU A 6 9.68 21.18 -34.38
CA LEU A 6 10.65 20.30 -33.72
C LEU A 6 10.52 20.34 -32.18
N LEU A 7 10.28 21.54 -31.62
CA LEU A 7 10.07 21.72 -30.18
C LEU A 7 8.76 21.07 -29.70
N LEU A 8 7.69 21.19 -30.49
CA LEU A 8 6.39 20.57 -30.19
C LEU A 8 6.47 19.03 -30.22
N LEU A 9 7.29 18.47 -31.13
CA LEU A 9 7.54 17.04 -31.25
C LEU A 9 8.31 16.48 -30.05
N ILE A 10 9.33 17.19 -29.55
CA ILE A 10 10.09 16.78 -28.36
C ILE A 10 9.21 16.80 -27.10
N LEU A 11 8.31 17.78 -26.97
CA LEU A 11 7.39 17.89 -25.83
C LEU A 11 6.38 16.73 -25.81
N ALA A 12 5.86 16.32 -26.98
CA ALA A 12 4.95 15.18 -27.10
C ALA A 12 5.60 13.83 -26.69
N MET A 13 6.91 13.68 -26.88
CA MET A 13 7.65 12.46 -26.52
C MET A 13 7.86 12.32 -25.00
N THR A 14 7.83 13.42 -24.24
CA THR A 14 7.94 13.38 -22.76
C THR A 14 6.62 13.06 -22.05
N ALA A 15 5.48 13.26 -22.73
CA ALA A 15 4.16 12.97 -22.17
C ALA A 15 3.86 11.47 -22.06
N CYS A 16 4.67 10.62 -22.69
CA CYS A 16 4.52 9.16 -22.71
C CYS A 16 5.69 8.45 -22.01
N LEU A 17 6.22 9.03 -20.93
CA LEU A 17 7.04 8.24 -20.01
C LEU A 17 6.10 7.24 -19.32
N PRO A 18 6.25 5.91 -19.52
CA PRO A 18 5.46 4.96 -18.76
C PRO A 18 5.76 5.23 -17.29
N HIS A 19 4.73 5.63 -16.54
CA HIS A 19 4.79 5.74 -15.09
C HIS A 19 5.23 4.37 -14.58
N ARG A 20 6.54 4.23 -14.34
CA ARG A 20 7.17 2.99 -13.94
C ARG A 20 6.54 2.66 -12.60
N GLN A 21 5.56 1.75 -12.61
CA GLN A 21 4.90 1.32 -11.38
C GLN A 21 6.01 0.82 -10.48
N GLU A 22 6.24 1.56 -9.39
CA GLU A 22 7.27 1.20 -8.45
C GLU A 22 6.94 -0.19 -7.91
N LYS A 23 7.96 -1.03 -7.74
CA LYS A 23 7.80 -2.35 -7.13
C LYS A 23 7.31 -2.15 -5.70
N GLY A 24 6.02 -2.40 -5.48
CA GLY A 24 5.35 -2.16 -4.22
C GLY A 24 3.83 -2.16 -4.38
N ILE A 25 3.13 -1.97 -3.27
CA ILE A 25 1.68 -2.11 -3.20
C ILE A 25 1.05 -0.86 -2.60
N ASP A 26 -0.06 -0.41 -3.18
CA ASP A 26 -0.91 0.58 -2.53
C ASP A 26 -1.60 -0.05 -1.32
N PHE A 27 -1.83 0.72 -0.28
CA PHE A 27 -2.59 0.23 0.86
C PHE A 27 -3.66 1.22 1.30
N ARG A 28 -4.67 0.67 1.97
CA ARG A 28 -5.68 1.43 2.67
C ARG A 28 -6.02 0.77 4.00
N ILE A 29 -5.92 1.53 5.09
CA ILE A 29 -6.27 1.06 6.44
C ILE A 29 -7.46 1.88 6.89
N LYS A 30 -8.58 1.24 7.22
CA LYS A 30 -9.80 1.89 7.70
C LYS A 30 -10.06 1.50 9.15
N ASN A 31 -10.11 2.50 10.03
CA ASN A 31 -10.57 2.29 11.39
C ASN A 31 -12.09 2.38 11.42
N LYS A 32 -12.79 1.25 11.61
CA LYS A 32 -14.26 1.19 11.76
C LYS A 32 -14.68 1.03 13.22
N LEU A 33 -13.77 1.31 14.15
CA LEU A 33 -14.07 1.44 15.58
C LEU A 33 -14.63 2.84 15.88
N ILE A 34 -15.19 2.97 17.07
CA ILE A 34 -15.54 4.26 17.69
C ILE A 34 -14.37 4.87 18.48
N THR A 35 -13.23 4.18 18.55
CA THR A 35 -12.01 4.60 19.25
C THR A 35 -10.84 4.76 18.27
N THR A 36 -9.83 5.54 18.67
CA THR A 36 -8.57 5.68 17.94
C THR A 36 -7.69 4.43 18.12
N ILE A 37 -7.00 4.03 17.07
CA ILE A 37 -5.88 3.07 17.13
C ILE A 37 -4.55 3.82 16.98
N THR A 38 -3.50 3.31 17.61
CA THR A 38 -2.16 3.92 17.60
C THR A 38 -1.11 2.93 17.08
N ASP A 39 0.12 3.42 16.91
CA ASP A 39 1.30 2.61 16.55
C ASP A 39 1.06 1.76 15.28
N VAL A 40 0.43 2.36 14.29
CA VAL A 40 -0.01 1.65 13.08
C VAL A 40 1.19 1.44 12.18
N ARG A 41 1.52 0.18 11.91
CA ARG A 41 2.64 -0.21 11.04
C ARG A 41 2.18 -1.19 9.99
N LEU A 42 2.54 -0.93 8.73
CA LEU A 42 2.36 -1.88 7.63
C LEU A 42 3.72 -2.22 7.04
N SER A 43 4.01 -3.51 6.92
CA SER A 43 5.26 -4.02 6.36
C SER A 43 5.03 -5.29 5.54
N THR A 44 6.09 -5.76 4.89
CA THR A 44 6.17 -7.14 4.41
C THR A 44 6.71 -8.05 5.52
N SER A 45 6.52 -9.37 5.40
CA SER A 45 7.10 -10.34 6.35
C SER A 45 8.64 -10.27 6.46
N GLU A 46 9.33 -9.81 5.41
CA GLU A 46 10.78 -9.54 5.45
C GLU A 46 11.13 -8.26 6.23
N ARG A 47 10.16 -7.34 6.46
CA ARG A 47 10.31 -6.08 7.21
C ARG A 47 11.44 -5.15 6.73
N LEU A 48 11.75 -5.19 5.43
CA LEU A 48 12.77 -4.33 4.83
C LEU A 48 12.33 -2.87 4.69
N GLU A 49 11.01 -2.65 4.61
CA GLU A 49 10.36 -1.34 4.58
C GLU A 49 9.13 -1.39 5.47
N VAL A 50 8.85 -0.28 6.17
CA VAL A 50 7.72 -0.14 7.07
C VAL A 50 7.06 1.22 6.86
N ALA A 51 5.75 1.21 6.57
CA ALA A 51 4.93 2.41 6.61
C ALA A 51 4.39 2.59 8.03
N GLU A 52 4.80 3.65 8.72
CA GLU A 52 4.45 3.93 10.11
C GLU A 52 3.56 5.17 10.24
N PHE A 53 2.56 5.09 11.12
CA PHE A 53 1.64 6.17 11.42
C PHE A 53 1.29 6.17 12.91
N ASP A 54 1.34 7.34 13.54
CA ASP A 54 1.09 7.48 14.98
C ASP A 54 -0.31 6.99 15.37
N SER A 55 -1.33 7.35 14.60
CA SER A 55 -2.71 6.98 14.90
C SER A 55 -3.66 7.07 13.71
N ILE A 56 -4.80 6.39 13.82
CA ILE A 56 -5.96 6.55 12.94
C ILE A 56 -7.20 6.72 13.82
N ARG A 57 -7.86 7.89 13.74
CA ARG A 57 -9.03 8.18 14.58
C ARG A 57 -10.22 7.30 14.20
N ALA A 58 -11.19 7.26 15.10
CA ALA A 58 -12.46 6.56 14.89
C ALA A 58 -13.11 6.95 13.56
N GLY A 59 -13.50 5.96 12.76
CA GLY A 59 -14.16 6.16 11.46
C GLY A 59 -13.25 6.60 10.31
N GLU A 60 -12.04 7.09 10.59
CA GLU A 60 -11.09 7.58 9.59
C GLU A 60 -10.42 6.44 8.81
N GLN A 61 -9.74 6.84 7.73
CA GLN A 61 -8.94 5.95 6.92
C GLN A 61 -7.64 6.62 6.53
N LEU A 62 -6.62 5.80 6.33
CA LEU A 62 -5.35 6.20 5.78
C LEU A 62 -5.07 5.41 4.50
N SER A 63 -4.35 6.01 3.57
CA SER A 63 -3.90 5.35 2.34
C SER A 63 -2.46 5.76 2.06
N GLY A 64 -1.69 4.88 1.44
CA GLY A 64 -0.31 5.11 1.11
C GLY A 64 0.23 4.04 0.17
N PHE A 65 1.54 4.03 0.00
CA PHE A 65 2.26 3.07 -0.81
C PHE A 65 3.36 2.42 0.01
N LEU A 66 3.44 1.08 -0.02
CA LEU A 66 4.51 0.32 0.61
C LEU A 66 5.50 -0.11 -0.48
N SER A 67 6.70 0.47 -0.44
CA SER A 67 7.81 0.08 -1.31
C SER A 67 8.23 -1.36 -1.03
N MET A 68 8.43 -2.13 -2.10
CA MET A 68 8.97 -3.49 -2.06
C MET A 68 10.23 -3.62 -2.92
N LYS A 69 10.91 -2.50 -3.20
CA LYS A 69 12.10 -2.45 -4.07
C LYS A 69 13.20 -3.41 -3.57
N ALA A 70 13.39 -3.50 -2.26
CA ALA A 70 14.40 -4.34 -1.62
C ALA A 70 13.96 -5.80 -1.38
N ASN A 71 12.66 -6.11 -1.45
CA ASN A 71 12.15 -7.47 -1.24
C ASN A 71 12.65 -8.43 -2.32
N ALA A 72 12.98 -9.65 -1.93
CA ALA A 72 13.48 -10.67 -2.86
C ALA A 72 12.72 -12.00 -2.76
N GLY A 73 12.22 -12.35 -1.57
CA GLY A 73 11.59 -13.63 -1.31
C GLY A 73 10.07 -13.64 -1.49
N ASP A 74 9.48 -14.75 -1.07
CA ASP A 74 8.05 -14.92 -0.93
C ASP A 74 7.58 -14.54 0.47
N GLY A 75 6.35 -14.06 0.60
CA GLY A 75 5.85 -13.68 1.91
C GLY A 75 4.45 -13.07 1.90
N GLN A 76 4.14 -12.35 2.98
CA GLN A 76 2.83 -11.75 3.22
C GLN A 76 2.95 -10.31 3.74
N TYR A 77 1.86 -9.55 3.63
CA TYR A 77 1.76 -8.22 4.24
C TYR A 77 1.42 -8.37 5.72
N VAL A 78 1.97 -7.50 6.56
CA VAL A 78 1.81 -7.56 8.01
C VAL A 78 1.34 -6.18 8.50
N LEU A 79 0.13 -6.13 9.03
CA LEU A 79 -0.42 -4.97 9.71
C LEU A 79 -0.30 -5.15 11.23
N GLU A 80 0.26 -4.16 11.89
CA GLU A 80 0.35 -4.04 13.35
C GLU A 80 -0.29 -2.74 13.81
N PHE A 81 -0.97 -2.75 14.95
CA PHE A 81 -1.52 -1.56 15.60
C PHE A 81 -1.87 -1.85 17.06
N THR A 82 -1.97 -0.79 17.86
CA THR A 82 -2.41 -0.84 19.25
C THR A 82 -3.85 -0.34 19.36
N ARG A 83 -4.71 -1.09 20.03
CA ARG A 83 -6.09 -0.70 20.35
C ARG A 83 -6.10 0.29 21.53
N ALA A 84 -7.22 0.99 21.71
CA ALA A 84 -7.38 1.97 22.79
C ALA A 84 -7.27 1.37 24.21
N ASP A 85 -7.45 0.06 24.37
CA ASP A 85 -7.23 -0.68 25.62
C ASP A 85 -5.76 -1.08 25.84
N GLY A 86 -4.86 -0.68 24.94
CA GLY A 86 -3.44 -1.03 24.96
C GLY A 86 -3.11 -2.38 24.34
N LYS A 87 -4.10 -3.14 23.85
CA LYS A 87 -3.85 -4.45 23.22
C LYS A 87 -3.21 -4.26 21.85
N MET A 88 -2.03 -4.84 21.65
CA MET A 88 -1.36 -4.91 20.35
C MET A 88 -1.99 -6.02 19.49
N GLU A 89 -2.34 -5.68 18.25
CA GLU A 89 -2.83 -6.62 17.24
C GLU A 89 -1.80 -6.76 16.13
N ARG A 90 -1.64 -7.98 15.62
CA ARG A 90 -0.76 -8.30 14.49
C ARG A 90 -1.47 -9.25 13.55
N LEU A 91 -1.59 -8.86 12.28
CA LEU A 91 -2.25 -9.64 11.24
C LEU A 91 -1.36 -9.80 10.01
N GLY A 92 -1.07 -11.05 9.65
CA GLY A 92 -0.51 -11.40 8.34
C GLY A 92 -1.62 -11.66 7.33
N ALA A 93 -1.51 -11.12 6.11
CA ALA A 93 -2.49 -11.35 5.06
C ALA A 93 -1.91 -11.21 3.65
N GLY A 94 -2.53 -11.90 2.70
CA GLY A 94 -2.15 -11.88 1.29
C GLY A 94 -0.88 -12.65 1.00
N TYR A 95 -0.43 -12.56 -0.24
CA TYR A 95 0.81 -13.20 -0.68
C TYR A 95 1.52 -12.31 -1.71
N TYR A 96 2.83 -12.23 -1.59
CA TYR A 96 3.73 -11.72 -2.60
C TYR A 96 4.79 -12.78 -2.90
N THR A 97 5.36 -12.76 -4.11
CA THR A 97 6.32 -13.77 -4.55
C THR A 97 7.45 -13.15 -5.34
N ASN A 98 8.67 -13.69 -5.18
CA ASN A 98 9.89 -13.18 -5.79
C ASN A 98 10.09 -11.68 -5.53
N GLY A 99 9.71 -11.26 -4.32
CA GLY A 99 9.69 -9.88 -3.83
C GLY A 99 8.64 -8.98 -4.48
N GLY A 100 7.86 -9.45 -5.46
CA GLY A 100 6.87 -8.66 -6.18
C GLY A 100 5.45 -8.88 -5.63
N PRO A 101 4.64 -7.82 -5.47
CA PRO A 101 3.27 -7.96 -5.04
C PRO A 101 2.41 -8.62 -6.13
N LEU A 102 1.53 -9.54 -5.74
CA LEU A 102 0.54 -10.14 -6.65
C LEU A 102 -0.63 -9.19 -6.95
N ASP A 103 -0.94 -8.32 -5.99
CA ASP A 103 -2.03 -7.35 -6.06
C ASP A 103 -1.50 -5.93 -6.09
N ARG A 104 -2.31 -5.00 -6.61
CA ARG A 104 -1.94 -3.58 -6.61
C ARG A 104 -2.38 -2.86 -5.35
N LEU A 105 -3.43 -3.34 -4.69
CA LEU A 105 -3.99 -2.71 -3.50
C LEU A 105 -4.38 -3.74 -2.46
N VAL A 106 -3.91 -3.53 -1.24
CA VAL A 106 -4.43 -4.21 -0.03
C VAL A 106 -5.27 -3.24 0.80
N THR A 107 -6.47 -3.67 1.21
CA THR A 107 -7.33 -2.87 2.11
C THR A 107 -7.59 -3.64 3.39
N PHE A 108 -7.24 -3.03 4.52
CA PHE A 108 -7.56 -3.49 5.87
C PHE A 108 -8.74 -2.67 6.41
N LYS A 109 -9.76 -3.34 6.93
CA LYS A 109 -10.89 -2.73 7.64
C LYS A 109 -10.93 -3.29 9.07
N ILE A 110 -10.46 -2.50 10.01
CA ILE A 110 -10.38 -2.87 11.43
C ILE A 110 -11.76 -2.64 12.06
N LYS A 111 -12.36 -3.70 12.60
CA LYS A 111 -13.65 -3.72 13.29
C LYS A 111 -13.44 -4.10 14.77
N PRO A 112 -14.49 -3.99 15.62
CA PRO A 112 -14.36 -4.31 17.04
C PRO A 112 -13.83 -5.72 17.33
N ASP A 113 -14.30 -6.71 16.58
CA ASP A 113 -14.07 -8.14 16.77
C ASP A 113 -13.07 -8.75 15.78
N THR A 114 -12.86 -8.10 14.63
CA THR A 114 -12.08 -8.68 13.54
C THR A 114 -11.44 -7.61 12.66
N THR A 115 -10.53 -8.01 11.78
CA THR A 115 -10.00 -7.17 10.72
C THR A 115 -10.25 -7.85 9.37
N LEU A 116 -11.06 -7.22 8.52
CA LEU A 116 -11.32 -7.73 7.18
C LEU A 116 -10.24 -7.25 6.21
N VAL A 117 -9.74 -8.17 5.39
CA VAL A 117 -8.73 -7.87 4.38
C VAL A 117 -9.28 -8.16 2.99
N SER A 118 -9.05 -7.26 2.04
CA SER A 118 -9.42 -7.45 0.64
C SER A 118 -8.31 -6.97 -0.28
N PHE A 119 -8.13 -7.68 -1.39
CA PHE A 119 -7.11 -7.41 -2.39
C PHE A 119 -7.76 -6.97 -3.71
N ARG A 120 -7.05 -6.12 -4.47
CA ARG A 120 -7.44 -5.77 -5.83
C ARG A 120 -6.26 -5.87 -6.78
N THR A 121 -6.44 -6.74 -7.77
CA THR A 121 -5.65 -6.77 -8.99
C THR A 121 -6.29 -5.83 -10.01
N PHE A 122 -5.54 -4.92 -10.62
CA PHE A 122 -6.02 -4.20 -11.81
C PHE A 122 -5.70 -5.07 -13.03
N PHE A 123 -6.72 -5.68 -13.64
CA PHE A 123 -6.57 -6.20 -15.00
C PHE A 123 -6.39 -5.01 -15.94
N ILE A 124 -5.17 -4.84 -16.44
CA ILE A 124 -5.02 -4.19 -17.75
C ILE A 124 -5.30 -5.32 -18.74
N LEU A 125 -6.49 -5.32 -19.34
CA LEU A 125 -6.74 -6.07 -20.56
C LEU A 125 -5.65 -5.61 -21.55
N LYS A 126 -4.69 -6.48 -21.83
CA LYS A 126 -3.72 -6.28 -22.90
C LYS A 126 -4.39 -6.53 -24.25
#